data_AF-A0AAD5GSN6-F1
#
_entry.id   AF-A0AAD5GSN6-F1
#
_cell.length_a   1.000
_cell.length_b   1.000
_cell.length_c   1.000
_cell.angle_alpha   90.00
_cell.angle_beta   90.00
_cell.angle_gamma   90.00
#
_symmetry.space_group_name_H-M   'P 1'
#
loop_
_entity.id
_entity.type
_entity.pdbx_description
1 polymer ?
#
loop_
_entity_poly.entity_id
_entity_poly.type
_entity_poly.pdbx_seq_one_letter_code
_entity_poly.pdbx_strand_id
1 'polypeptide(L)'
;TRDGAEHRRHLVKIVGDYSVSYVRGIQGDTFENGNLASDQLQASLYLKKYTKSAVQRRKYIWRVMMAMEARIKVHELREKSKTDLFAQLKELKTELALLRVAKVTGGAPNKLSKIKVVRTGIAQVLTVISQTQKAKLREAYKNKKYLPLDLRPKKTRAIRRRLTKHQASLKTEREKKKEKYFPLRKYAIKA
;
A
#
# COMPACT_ATOMS: atom_id res chain seq x y z
N THR A 1 -12.58 -4.34 -33.99
CA THR A 1 -12.32 -5.36 -35.02
C THR A 1 -12.67 -6.73 -34.47
N ARG A 2 -13.60 -7.44 -35.13
CA ARG A 2 -14.02 -8.81 -34.78
C ARG A 2 -12.82 -9.78 -34.68
N ASP A 3 -11.78 -9.50 -35.44
CA ASP A 3 -10.54 -10.28 -35.52
C ASP A 3 -9.74 -10.37 -34.20
N GLY A 4 -9.75 -9.32 -33.37
CA GLY A 4 -9.02 -9.34 -32.11
C GLY A 4 -9.66 -10.23 -31.03
N ALA A 5 -10.97 -10.43 -31.10
CA ALA A 5 -11.69 -11.33 -30.21
C ALA A 5 -11.57 -12.79 -30.64
N GLU A 6 -11.55 -13.05 -31.95
CA GLU A 6 -11.32 -14.38 -32.51
C GLU A 6 -9.88 -14.86 -32.30
N HIS A 7 -8.89 -13.98 -32.48
CA HIS A 7 -7.49 -14.29 -32.18
C HIS A 7 -7.28 -14.66 -30.71
N ARG A 8 -7.94 -13.94 -29.78
CA ARG A 8 -7.89 -14.27 -28.34
C ARG A 8 -8.58 -15.60 -28.02
N ARG A 9 -9.71 -15.90 -28.64
CA ARG A 9 -10.40 -17.20 -28.48
C ARG A 9 -9.57 -18.36 -29.05
N HIS A 10 -8.92 -18.15 -30.19
CA HIS A 10 -8.02 -19.11 -30.81
C HIS A 10 -6.79 -19.40 -29.93
N LEU A 11 -6.19 -18.37 -29.33
CA LEU A 11 -5.06 -18.53 -28.40
C LEU A 11 -5.45 -19.25 -27.12
N VAL A 12 -6.64 -18.98 -26.55
CA VAL A 12 -7.14 -19.71 -25.38
C VAL A 12 -7.39 -21.19 -25.70
N LYS A 13 -7.90 -21.50 -26.90
CA LYS A 13 -8.09 -22.87 -27.39
C LYS A 13 -6.77 -23.62 -27.55
N ILE A 14 -5.79 -23.01 -28.23
CA ILE A 14 -4.43 -23.56 -28.40
C ILE A 14 -3.79 -23.84 -27.03
N VAL A 15 -3.86 -22.90 -26.09
CA VAL A 15 -3.25 -23.06 -24.76
C VAL A 15 -3.96 -24.13 -23.94
N GLY A 16 -5.29 -24.26 -24.10
CA GLY A 16 -6.09 -25.34 -23.51
C GLY A 16 -5.66 -26.71 -24.04
N ASP A 17 -5.61 -26.87 -25.36
CA ASP A 17 -5.26 -28.12 -26.04
C ASP A 17 -3.81 -28.55 -25.72
N TYR A 18 -2.87 -27.58 -25.65
CA TYR A 18 -1.49 -27.83 -25.25
C TYR A 18 -1.38 -28.28 -23.78
N SER A 19 -2.18 -27.71 -22.87
CA SER A 19 -2.19 -28.10 -21.46
C SER A 19 -2.77 -29.50 -21.22
N VAL A 20 -3.79 -29.88 -21.99
CA VAL A 20 -4.43 -31.20 -21.92
C VAL A 20 -3.51 -32.28 -22.50
N SER A 21 -2.74 -31.98 -23.55
CA SER A 21 -1.74 -32.91 -24.12
C SER A 21 -0.60 -33.22 -23.14
N TYR A 22 -0.17 -32.23 -22.35
CA TYR A 22 0.91 -32.37 -21.36
C TYR A 22 0.49 -33.20 -20.14
N VAL A 23 -0.78 -33.15 -19.75
CA VAL A 23 -1.33 -33.94 -18.63
C VAL A 23 -1.69 -35.37 -19.05
N ARG A 24 -2.00 -35.62 -20.33
CA ARG A 24 -2.34 -36.96 -20.86
C ARG A 24 -1.14 -37.80 -21.30
N GLY A 25 0.09 -37.26 -21.27
CA GLY A 25 1.32 -38.03 -21.53
C GLY A 25 1.43 -38.61 -22.96
N ILE A 26 0.84 -37.94 -23.97
CA ILE A 26 0.80 -38.44 -25.36
C ILE A 26 2.04 -38.06 -26.20
N GLN A 27 3.01 -37.31 -25.65
CA GLN A 27 4.32 -37.20 -26.32
C GLN A 27 5.24 -38.33 -25.88
N GLY A 28 5.14 -39.43 -26.63
CA GLY A 28 6.18 -40.45 -26.68
C GLY A 28 7.46 -39.84 -27.26
N ASP A 29 8.47 -39.68 -26.41
CA ASP A 29 9.85 -39.44 -26.81
C ASP A 29 10.62 -40.77 -26.71
N THR A 30 10.36 -41.67 -27.66
CA THR A 30 11.32 -42.70 -28.06
C THR A 30 11.73 -42.36 -29.48
N PHE A 31 12.91 -41.77 -29.69
CA PHE A 31 13.50 -41.71 -31.02
C PHE A 31 15.02 -41.67 -30.93
N GLU A 32 15.60 -42.81 -31.30
CA GLU A 32 17.02 -42.95 -31.64
C GLU A 32 17.30 -42.22 -32.96
N ASN A 33 18.51 -41.65 -33.06
CA ASN A 33 19.24 -41.33 -34.29
C ASN A 33 18.58 -40.36 -35.31
N GLY A 34 19.05 -39.10 -35.31
CA GLY A 34 18.97 -38.22 -36.49
C GLY A 34 18.83 -36.73 -36.17
N ASN A 35 19.73 -35.91 -36.71
CA ASN A 35 19.81 -34.46 -36.50
C ASN A 35 18.48 -33.70 -36.72
N LEU A 36 18.04 -32.92 -35.72
CA LEU A 36 16.96 -31.92 -35.87
C LEU A 36 17.54 -30.50 -35.97
N ALA A 37 17.05 -29.72 -36.94
CA ALA A 37 17.49 -28.36 -37.23
C ALA A 37 17.27 -27.38 -36.05
N SER A 38 18.21 -26.45 -35.87
CA SER A 38 18.39 -25.52 -34.74
C SER A 38 17.15 -24.70 -34.34
N ASP A 39 16.24 -24.46 -35.28
CA ASP A 39 15.17 -23.48 -35.12
C ASP A 39 13.93 -24.06 -34.38
N GLN A 40 13.75 -25.38 -34.40
CA GLN A 40 12.71 -26.07 -33.63
C GLN A 40 13.04 -26.17 -32.12
N LEU A 41 14.33 -26.21 -31.77
CA LEU A 41 14.81 -26.15 -30.39
C LEU A 41 14.58 -24.77 -29.76
N GLN A 42 14.81 -23.69 -30.52
CA GLN A 42 14.53 -22.31 -30.08
C GLN A 42 13.04 -22.13 -29.73
N ALA A 43 12.13 -22.57 -30.61
CA ALA A 43 10.68 -22.44 -30.40
C ALA A 43 10.17 -23.25 -29.18
N SER A 44 10.64 -24.49 -29.00
CA SER A 44 10.22 -25.34 -27.87
C SER A 44 10.79 -24.86 -26.52
N LEU A 45 12.03 -24.35 -26.50
CA LEU A 45 12.65 -23.74 -25.32
C LEU A 45 12.00 -22.39 -24.98
N TYR A 46 11.61 -21.60 -25.97
CA TYR A 46 10.90 -20.33 -25.79
C TYR A 46 9.52 -20.59 -25.19
N LEU A 47 8.75 -21.55 -25.73
CA LEU A 47 7.43 -21.91 -25.21
C LEU A 47 7.52 -22.49 -23.78
N LYS A 48 8.51 -23.36 -23.49
CA LYS A 48 8.78 -23.89 -22.13
C LYS A 48 9.22 -22.80 -21.13
N LYS A 49 9.99 -21.79 -21.55
CA LYS A 49 10.35 -20.62 -20.71
C LYS A 49 9.13 -19.72 -20.45
N TYR A 50 8.26 -19.53 -21.44
CA TYR A 50 7.04 -18.75 -21.29
C TYR A 50 6.05 -19.41 -20.33
N THR A 51 5.86 -20.74 -20.41
CA THR A 51 5.00 -21.47 -19.47
C THR A 51 5.60 -21.53 -18.06
N LYS A 52 6.91 -21.78 -17.90
CA LYS A 52 7.59 -21.70 -16.59
C LYS A 52 7.48 -20.31 -15.96
N SER A 53 7.71 -19.24 -16.72
CA SER A 53 7.64 -17.87 -16.20
C SER A 53 6.20 -17.41 -15.89
N ALA A 54 5.20 -17.89 -16.65
CA ALA A 54 3.79 -17.63 -16.38
C ALA A 54 3.31 -18.39 -15.14
N VAL A 55 3.69 -19.67 -14.98
CA VAL A 55 3.40 -20.46 -13.78
C VAL A 55 4.11 -19.87 -12.56
N GLN A 56 5.37 -19.42 -12.70
CA GLN A 56 6.11 -18.77 -11.62
C GLN A 56 5.49 -17.43 -11.22
N ARG A 57 5.00 -16.63 -12.19
CA ARG A 57 4.23 -15.40 -11.93
C ARG A 57 2.90 -15.72 -11.24
N ARG A 58 2.19 -16.76 -11.65
CA ARG A 58 0.94 -17.21 -11.02
C ARG A 58 1.16 -17.71 -9.59
N LYS A 59 2.21 -18.51 -9.36
CA LYS A 59 2.66 -18.93 -8.02
C LYS A 59 3.08 -17.75 -7.17
N TYR A 60 3.76 -16.75 -7.74
CA TYR A 60 4.18 -15.56 -7.00
C TYR A 60 2.98 -14.68 -6.61
N ILE A 61 2.07 -14.42 -7.55
CA ILE A 61 0.82 -13.70 -7.29
C ILE A 61 -0.02 -14.45 -6.26
N TRP A 62 -0.20 -15.77 -6.41
CA TRP A 62 -0.91 -16.60 -5.44
C TRP A 62 -0.23 -16.56 -4.07
N ARG A 63 1.11 -16.65 -4.01
CA ARG A 63 1.87 -16.55 -2.74
C ARG A 63 1.75 -15.16 -2.10
N VAL A 64 1.75 -14.09 -2.89
CA VAL A 64 1.55 -12.72 -2.40
C VAL A 64 0.11 -12.50 -1.93
N MET A 65 -0.87 -13.02 -2.67
CA MET A 65 -2.30 -12.90 -2.39
C MET A 65 -2.69 -13.73 -1.15
N MET A 66 -2.19 -14.98 -1.04
CA MET A 66 -2.38 -15.84 0.15
C MET A 66 -1.66 -15.29 1.38
N ALA A 67 -0.49 -14.67 1.23
CA ALA A 67 0.18 -13.97 2.34
C ALA A 67 -0.56 -12.70 2.80
N MET A 68 -1.51 -12.19 1.99
CA MET A 68 -2.34 -11.03 2.28
C MET A 68 -3.57 -11.39 3.12
N GLU A 69 -4.01 -12.65 3.08
CA GLU A 69 -5.25 -13.13 3.70
C GLU A 69 -5.13 -13.35 5.22
N ALA A 70 -3.92 -13.66 5.71
CA ALA A 70 -3.65 -13.87 7.14
C ALA A 70 -3.24 -12.61 7.92
N ARG A 71 -3.22 -11.43 7.27
CA ARG A 71 -2.80 -10.16 7.89
C ARG A 71 -4.02 -9.33 8.26
N ILE A 72 -4.02 -8.77 9.46
CA ILE A 72 -5.06 -7.85 9.92
C ILE A 72 -5.15 -6.68 8.94
N LYS A 73 -6.35 -6.48 8.37
CA LYS A 73 -6.61 -5.37 7.45
C LYS A 73 -7.03 -4.14 8.24
N VAL A 74 -6.36 -3.02 7.99
CA VAL A 74 -6.55 -1.79 8.77
C VAL A 74 -7.93 -1.16 8.55
N HIS A 75 -8.54 -1.33 7.37
CA HIS A 75 -9.88 -0.78 7.12
C HIS A 75 -10.95 -1.48 7.99
N GLU A 76 -10.87 -2.80 8.14
CA GLU A 76 -11.77 -3.58 9.01
C GLU A 76 -11.66 -3.11 10.48
N LEU A 77 -10.46 -2.74 10.94
CA LEU A 77 -10.25 -2.21 12.30
C LEU A 77 -10.92 -0.85 12.54
N ARG A 78 -11.15 -0.05 11.50
CA ARG A 78 -11.75 1.29 11.65
C ARG A 78 -13.26 1.24 11.87
N GLU A 79 -13.90 0.17 11.43
CA GLU A 79 -15.35 -0.06 11.56
C GLU A 79 -15.70 -0.66 12.93
N LYS A 80 -14.73 -1.26 13.63
CA LYS A 80 -14.91 -1.88 14.94
C LYS A 80 -15.10 -0.87 16.07
N SER A 81 -15.77 -1.30 17.13
CA SER A 81 -15.97 -0.49 18.32
C SER A 81 -14.69 -0.38 19.16
N LYS A 82 -14.65 0.60 20.06
CA LYS A 82 -13.50 0.81 20.97
C LYS A 82 -13.25 -0.43 21.84
N THR A 83 -14.30 -1.04 22.38
CA THR A 83 -14.20 -2.22 23.25
C THR A 83 -13.60 -3.41 22.53
N ASP A 84 -14.03 -3.64 21.28
CA ASP A 84 -13.54 -4.76 20.46
C ASP A 84 -12.06 -4.59 20.11
N LEU A 85 -11.64 -3.35 19.81
CA LEU A 85 -10.23 -3.06 19.57
C LEU A 85 -9.35 -3.32 20.81
N PHE A 86 -9.85 -3.05 22.02
CA PHE A 86 -9.13 -3.35 23.25
C PHE A 86 -9.09 -4.86 23.56
N ALA A 87 -10.17 -5.58 23.28
CA ALA A 87 -10.19 -7.05 23.40
C ALA A 87 -9.17 -7.68 22.43
N GLN A 88 -9.21 -7.31 21.16
CA GLN A 88 -8.27 -7.79 20.14
C GLN A 88 -6.81 -7.43 20.49
N LEU A 89 -6.58 -6.23 21.06
CA LEU A 89 -5.25 -5.84 21.54
C LEU A 89 -4.75 -6.72 22.69
N LYS A 90 -5.63 -7.13 23.61
CA LYS A 90 -5.28 -7.99 24.74
C LYS A 90 -4.90 -9.38 24.25
N GLU A 91 -5.67 -9.96 23.35
CA GLU A 91 -5.40 -11.26 22.72
C GLU A 91 -4.07 -11.27 21.96
N LEU A 92 -3.80 -10.25 21.15
CA LEU A 92 -2.51 -10.17 20.43
C LEU A 92 -1.31 -10.05 21.37
N LYS A 93 -1.47 -9.39 22.52
CA LYS A 93 -0.42 -9.28 23.54
C LYS A 93 -0.16 -10.61 24.25
N THR A 94 -1.21 -11.37 24.59
CA THR A 94 -1.05 -12.69 25.20
C THR A 94 -0.43 -13.67 24.21
N GLU A 95 -0.85 -13.66 22.94
CA GLU A 95 -0.23 -14.45 21.88
C GLU A 95 1.26 -14.10 21.72
N LEU A 96 1.61 -12.80 21.69
CA LEU A 96 3.00 -12.38 21.61
C LEU A 96 3.84 -12.87 22.80
N ALA A 97 3.28 -12.87 24.02
CA ALA A 97 3.97 -13.37 25.20
C ALA A 97 4.27 -14.86 25.07
N LEU A 98 3.29 -15.67 24.64
CA LEU A 98 3.46 -17.10 24.38
C LEU A 98 4.52 -17.37 23.31
N LEU A 99 4.51 -16.61 22.21
CA LEU A 99 5.50 -16.74 21.15
C LEU A 99 6.93 -16.36 21.59
N ARG A 100 7.08 -15.44 22.55
CA ARG A 100 8.38 -15.08 23.13
C ARG A 100 8.94 -16.21 24.00
N VAL A 101 8.10 -16.86 24.81
CA VAL A 101 8.51 -18.04 25.58
C VAL A 101 8.92 -19.17 24.62
N ALA A 102 8.10 -19.44 23.60
CA ALA A 102 8.40 -20.46 22.59
C ALA A 102 9.71 -20.17 21.83
N LYS A 103 10.09 -18.90 21.65
CA LYS A 103 11.38 -18.54 21.06
C LYS A 103 12.56 -18.96 21.93
N VAL A 104 12.44 -18.79 23.25
CA VAL A 104 13.51 -19.14 24.21
C VAL A 104 13.64 -20.66 24.34
N THR A 105 12.53 -21.40 24.31
CA THR A 105 12.52 -22.87 24.46
C THR A 105 12.81 -23.63 23.16
N GLY A 106 13.24 -22.95 22.08
CA GLY A 106 13.59 -23.61 20.81
C GLY A 106 12.39 -24.06 19.96
N GLY A 107 11.28 -23.31 19.98
CA GLY A 107 10.06 -23.66 19.26
C GLY A 107 10.18 -23.67 17.72
N ALA A 108 9.25 -24.38 17.07
CA ALA A 108 9.24 -24.58 15.62
C ALA A 108 9.30 -23.27 14.80
N PRO A 109 10.00 -23.24 13.64
CA PRO A 109 10.17 -22.04 12.81
C PRO A 109 8.86 -21.35 12.39
N ASN A 110 7.80 -22.14 12.15
CA ASN A 110 6.47 -21.63 11.80
C ASN A 110 5.80 -20.82 12.93
N LYS A 111 6.14 -21.09 14.20
CA LYS A 111 5.67 -20.27 15.34
C LYS A 111 6.49 -18.98 15.42
N LEU A 112 7.79 -19.03 15.14
CA LEU A 112 8.68 -17.87 15.19
C LEU A 112 8.37 -16.84 14.10
N SER A 113 7.98 -17.28 12.90
CA SER A 113 7.60 -16.39 11.80
C SER A 113 6.37 -15.53 12.12
N LYS A 114 5.47 -16.00 12.99
CA LYS A 114 4.28 -15.26 13.45
C LYS A 114 4.62 -14.06 14.33
N ILE A 115 5.77 -14.04 15.01
CA ILE A 115 6.16 -12.93 15.91
C ILE A 115 6.13 -11.58 15.18
N LYS A 116 6.63 -11.53 13.95
CA LYS A 116 6.62 -10.29 13.15
C LYS A 116 5.19 -9.85 12.84
N VAL A 117 4.34 -10.80 12.44
CA VAL A 117 2.93 -10.53 12.08
C VAL A 117 2.16 -10.01 13.28
N VAL A 118 2.26 -10.67 14.44
CA VAL A 118 1.58 -10.26 15.69
C VAL A 118 2.06 -8.88 16.15
N ARG A 119 3.38 -8.59 16.10
CA ARG A 119 3.92 -7.26 16.44
C ARG A 119 3.38 -6.16 15.54
N THR A 120 3.34 -6.41 14.23
CA THR A 120 2.75 -5.46 13.27
C THR A 120 1.25 -5.28 13.53
N GLY A 121 0.52 -6.34 13.84
CA GLY A 121 -0.90 -6.29 14.22
C GLY A 121 -1.16 -5.43 15.44
N ILE A 122 -0.38 -5.59 16.52
CA ILE A 122 -0.46 -4.74 17.73
C ILE A 122 -0.25 -3.26 17.38
N ALA A 123 0.77 -2.98 16.56
CA ALA A 123 1.07 -1.60 16.14
C ALA A 123 -0.09 -1.00 15.32
N GLN A 124 -0.71 -1.77 14.42
CA GLN A 124 -1.85 -1.33 13.62
C GLN A 124 -3.08 -1.02 14.51
N VAL A 125 -3.43 -1.92 15.44
CA VAL A 125 -4.55 -1.71 16.37
C VAL A 125 -4.33 -0.46 17.23
N LEU A 126 -3.14 -0.31 17.84
CA LEU A 126 -2.81 0.88 18.62
C LEU A 126 -2.86 2.17 17.78
N THR A 127 -2.44 2.10 16.53
CA THR A 127 -2.50 3.23 15.59
C THR A 127 -3.95 3.65 15.33
N VAL A 128 -4.86 2.71 15.07
CA VAL A 128 -6.28 3.00 14.84
C VAL A 128 -6.95 3.58 16.10
N ILE A 129 -6.65 3.04 17.29
CA ILE A 129 -7.12 3.59 18.56
C ILE A 129 -6.64 5.05 18.74
N SER A 130 -5.36 5.32 18.49
CA SER A 130 -4.81 6.67 18.62
C SER A 130 -5.41 7.64 17.58
N GLN A 131 -5.59 7.20 16.33
CA GLN A 131 -6.21 7.99 15.26
C GLN A 131 -7.64 8.39 15.62
N THR A 132 -8.46 7.42 16.04
CA THR A 132 -9.86 7.66 16.43
C THR A 132 -9.97 8.54 17.67
N GLN A 133 -9.10 8.34 18.67
CA GLN A 133 -9.04 9.21 19.86
C GLN A 133 -8.68 10.66 19.48
N LYS A 134 -7.64 10.86 18.66
CA LYS A 134 -7.23 12.20 18.22
C LYS A 134 -8.28 12.87 17.34
N ALA A 135 -8.97 12.12 16.48
CA ALA A 135 -10.07 12.64 15.68
C ALA A 135 -11.22 13.16 16.57
N LYS A 136 -11.66 12.36 17.55
CA LYS A 136 -12.69 12.78 18.52
C LYS A 136 -12.26 14.00 19.33
N LEU A 137 -11.00 14.06 19.77
CA LEU A 137 -10.47 15.23 20.47
C LEU A 137 -10.42 16.48 19.59
N ARG A 138 -10.07 16.36 18.30
CA ARG A 138 -10.08 17.49 17.37
C ARG A 138 -11.48 18.05 17.17
N GLU A 139 -12.50 17.21 17.07
CA GLU A 139 -13.89 17.66 17.01
C GLU A 139 -14.31 18.34 18.32
N ALA A 140 -13.99 17.76 19.47
CA ALA A 140 -14.32 18.33 20.78
C ALA A 140 -13.66 19.70 21.07
N TYR A 141 -12.48 19.96 20.48
CA TYR A 141 -11.74 21.21 20.63
C TYR A 141 -11.83 22.14 19.41
N LYS A 142 -12.69 21.81 18.44
CA LYS A 142 -12.89 22.63 17.24
C LYS A 142 -13.35 24.03 17.64
N ASN A 143 -12.75 25.05 17.02
CA ASN A 143 -13.03 26.47 17.25
C ASN A 143 -12.75 27.00 18.66
N LYS A 144 -12.25 26.19 19.60
CA LYS A 144 -11.85 26.67 20.92
C LYS A 144 -10.53 27.44 20.80
N LYS A 145 -10.44 28.58 21.48
CA LYS A 145 -9.23 29.43 21.51
C LYS A 145 -8.02 28.67 22.07
N TYR A 146 -8.21 27.88 23.12
CA TYR A 146 -7.16 27.14 23.79
C TYR A 146 -7.18 25.68 23.38
N LEU A 147 -6.18 25.28 22.59
CA LEU A 147 -5.96 23.90 22.18
C LEU A 147 -4.85 23.26 23.03
N PRO A 148 -4.98 21.97 23.38
CA PRO A 148 -3.87 21.20 23.92
C PRO A 148 -2.65 21.22 22.98
N LEU A 149 -1.44 21.18 23.56
CA LEU A 149 -0.18 21.25 22.79
C LEU A 149 -0.04 20.15 21.72
N ASP A 150 -0.57 18.95 21.96
CA ASP A 150 -0.54 17.81 21.01
C ASP A 150 -1.41 18.05 19.76
N LEU A 151 -2.47 18.85 19.88
CA LEU A 151 -3.37 19.17 18.75
C LEU A 151 -2.94 20.43 17.99
N ARG A 152 -1.99 21.21 18.53
CA ARG A 152 -1.51 22.43 17.90
C ARG A 152 -0.74 22.08 16.62
N PRO A 153 -0.90 22.84 15.52
CA PRO A 153 -0.11 22.63 14.31
C PRO A 153 1.39 22.74 14.60
N LYS A 154 2.16 21.72 14.20
CA LYS A 154 3.61 21.69 14.35
C LYS A 154 4.25 22.58 13.28
N LYS A 155 4.75 23.74 13.71
CA LYS A 155 5.52 24.70 12.90
C LYS A 155 6.82 25.06 13.62
N THR A 156 7.79 25.65 12.92
CA THR A 156 9.02 26.13 13.55
C THR A 156 8.72 27.23 14.59
N ARG A 157 9.64 27.44 15.53
CA ARG A 157 9.51 28.49 16.55
C ARG A 157 9.38 29.87 15.92
N ALA A 158 10.19 30.17 14.91
CA ALA A 158 10.14 31.43 14.17
C ALA A 158 8.76 31.65 13.51
N ILE A 159 8.21 30.65 12.82
CA ILE A 159 6.87 30.76 12.19
C ILE A 159 5.75 30.94 13.24
N ARG A 160 5.89 30.41 14.45
CA ARG A 160 4.91 30.61 15.54
C ARG A 160 4.97 32.01 16.17
N ARG A 161 6.12 32.69 16.08
CA ARG A 161 6.36 34.00 16.72
C ARG A 161 6.18 35.19 15.77
N ARG A 162 6.25 34.98 14.45
CA ARG A 162 6.01 36.05 13.46
C ARG A 162 4.58 36.59 13.56
N LEU A 163 4.38 37.82 13.09
CA LEU A 163 3.08 38.45 12.96
C LEU A 163 2.14 37.66 12.03
N THR A 164 0.84 37.76 12.28
CA THR A 164 -0.17 37.24 11.35
C THR A 164 -0.14 38.05 10.04
N LYS A 165 -0.58 37.44 8.93
CA LYS A 165 -0.64 38.13 7.63
C LYS A 165 -1.49 39.41 7.70
N HIS A 166 -2.60 39.34 8.43
CA HIS A 166 -3.46 40.50 8.68
C HIS A 166 -2.70 41.62 9.40
N GLN A 167 -2.05 41.31 10.53
CA GLN A 167 -1.24 42.29 11.27
C GLN A 167 -0.14 42.90 10.43
N ALA A 168 0.57 42.09 9.64
CA ALA A 168 1.61 42.57 8.74
C ALA A 168 1.08 43.44 7.59
N SER A 169 -0.19 43.25 7.19
CA SER A 169 -0.85 44.04 6.14
C SER A 169 -1.59 45.28 6.66
N LEU A 170 -1.65 45.48 7.98
CA LEU A 170 -2.31 46.64 8.56
C LEU A 170 -1.52 47.90 8.18
N LYS A 171 -2.16 48.75 7.38
CA LYS A 171 -1.64 50.06 6.99
C LYS A 171 -2.32 51.15 7.79
N THR A 172 -1.59 52.23 8.07
CA THR A 172 -2.15 53.42 8.69
C THR A 172 -3.19 54.07 7.76
N GLU A 173 -4.13 54.85 8.31
CA GLU A 173 -5.11 55.55 7.47
C GLU A 173 -4.46 56.51 6.47
N ARG A 174 -3.35 57.15 6.88
CA ARG A 174 -2.55 58.02 6.02
C ARG A 174 -1.98 57.26 4.83
N GLU A 175 -1.41 56.08 5.06
CA GLU A 175 -0.85 55.24 4.01
C GLU A 175 -1.93 54.69 3.07
N LYS A 176 -3.08 54.25 3.62
CA LYS A 176 -4.24 53.84 2.81
C LYS A 176 -4.72 54.95 1.88
N LYS A 177 -4.84 56.18 2.39
CA LYS A 177 -5.20 57.36 1.58
C LYS A 177 -4.17 57.60 0.48
N LYS A 178 -2.87 57.56 0.80
CA LYS A 178 -1.78 57.73 -0.18
C LYS A 178 -1.85 56.70 -1.31
N GLU A 179 -2.01 55.42 -0.98
CA GLU A 179 -2.10 54.34 -1.98
C GLU A 179 -3.35 54.45 -2.85
N LYS A 180 -4.48 54.88 -2.27
CA LYS A 180 -5.72 55.11 -3.02
C LYS A 180 -5.57 56.25 -4.02
N TYR A 181 -4.93 57.35 -3.61
CA TYR A 181 -4.78 58.53 -4.46
C TYR A 181 -3.67 58.38 -5.51
N PHE A 182 -2.59 57.69 -5.18
CA PHE A 182 -1.41 57.55 -6.05
C PHE A 182 -1.08 56.07 -6.31
N PRO A 183 -1.92 55.36 -7.10
CA PRO A 183 -1.61 53.98 -7.47
C PRO A 183 -0.41 53.94 -8.42
N LEU A 184 0.46 52.94 -8.27
CA LEU A 184 1.52 52.63 -9.23
C LEU A 184 0.89 52.26 -10.58
N ARG A 185 1.01 53.15 -11.55
CA ARG A 185 0.51 52.93 -12.92
C ARG A 185 1.60 52.30 -13.77
N LYS A 186 1.23 51.34 -14.61
CA LYS A 186 2.11 50.80 -15.65
C LYS A 186 2.11 51.78 -16.81
N TYR A 187 3.30 52.22 -17.24
CA TYR A 187 3.47 53.06 -18.42
C TYR A 187 4.64 52.55 -19.26
N ALA A 188 4.64 52.89 -20.54
CA ALA A 188 5.72 52.64 -21.48
C ALA A 188 6.08 53.96 -22.18
N ILE A 189 7.36 54.14 -22.49
CA ILE A 189 7.84 55.32 -23.22
C ILE A 189 7.97 54.91 -24.69
N LYS A 190 7.36 55.70 -25.57
CA LYS A 190 7.49 55.50 -27.02
C LYS A 190 8.89 55.95 -27.44
N ALA A 191 9.59 55.10 -28.17
CA ALA A 191 10.84 55.45 -28.85
C ALA A 191 10.54 56.23 -30.14
#